data_AF-A0A940WWE0-F1
#
_entry.id   AF-A0A940WWE0-F1
#
_cell.length_a   1.000
_cell.length_b   1.000
_cell.length_c   1.000
_cell.angle_alpha   90.00
_cell.angle_beta   90.00
_cell.angle_gamma   90.00
#
_symmetry.space_group_name_H-M   'P 1'
#
loop_
_entity.id
_entity.type
_entity.pdbx_description
1 polymer ?
#
loop_
_entity_poly.entity_id
_entity_poly.type
_entity_poly.pdbx_seq_one_letter_code
_entity_poly.pdbx_strand_id
1 'polypeptide(L)' 'MADRATRQHEDNLSLFRAVHDVAIRHRGEPFPQVMAALAARLPGAPRLTGDEVRRIAEEISLGRDPSGL' A
#
# COMPACT_ATOMS: atom_id res chain seq x y z
N MET A 1 18.32 21.33 4.45
CA MET A 1 17.52 20.74 3.35
C MET A 1 17.44 19.21 3.40
N ALA A 2 18.35 18.50 4.10
CA ALA A 2 18.33 17.03 4.25
C ALA A 2 17.06 16.48 4.93
N ASP A 3 16.49 17.19 5.91
CA ASP A 3 15.35 16.69 6.70
C ASP A 3 14.07 16.42 5.92
N ARG A 4 13.85 17.06 4.76
CA ARG A 4 12.65 16.80 3.94
C ARG A 4 12.82 15.53 3.10
N ALA A 5 14.01 15.31 2.55
CA ALA A 5 14.30 14.12 1.76
C ALA A 5 14.29 12.86 2.63
N THR A 6 14.86 12.94 3.83
CA THR A 6 14.83 11.82 4.80
C THR A 6 13.40 11.51 5.23
N ARG A 7 12.58 12.52 5.57
CA ARG A 7 11.16 12.31 5.93
C ARG A 7 10.36 11.70 4.79
N GLN A 8 10.54 12.19 3.57
CA GLN A 8 9.86 11.62 2.40
C GLN A 8 10.26 10.15 2.18
N HIS A 9 11.52 9.80 2.42
CA HIS A 9 12.00 8.44 2.29
C HIS A 9 11.39 7.51 3.36
N GLU A 10 11.33 7.97 4.62
CA GLU A 10 10.69 7.24 5.72
C GLU A 10 9.19 7.03 5.49
N ASP A 11 8.49 8.06 5.02
CA ASP A 11 7.08 8.01 4.64
C ASP A 11 6.86 6.97 3.52
N ASN A 12 7.65 7.04 2.45
CA ASN A 12 7.57 6.08 1.34
C ASN A 12 7.87 4.64 1.79
N LEU A 13 8.85 4.45 2.68
CA LEU A 13 9.18 3.14 3.24
C LEU A 13 8.04 2.59 4.10
N SER A 14 7.38 3.45 4.89
CA SER A 14 6.22 3.05 5.69
C SER A 14 5.05 2.63 4.80
N LEU A 15 4.81 3.37 3.71
CA LEU A 15 3.79 3.00 2.72
C LEU A 15 4.11 1.66 2.07
N PHE A 16 5.34 1.49 1.59
CA PHE A 16 5.80 0.25 0.96
C PHE A 16 5.55 -0.95 1.87
N ARG A 17 5.98 -0.87 3.14
CA ARG A 17 5.79 -1.95 4.12
C ARG A 17 4.32 -2.28 4.32
N ALA A 18 3.47 -1.27 4.45
CA ALA A 18 2.03 -1.48 4.63
C ALA A 18 1.38 -2.20 3.43
N VAL A 19 1.71 -1.77 2.20
CA VAL A 19 1.19 -2.40 0.97
C VAL A 19 1.71 -3.83 0.80
N HIS A 20 3.01 -4.03 1.01
CA HIS A 20 3.66 -5.35 0.91
C HIS A 20 3.08 -6.35 1.91
N ASP A 21 2.88 -5.93 3.17
CA ASP A 21 2.25 -6.78 4.19
C ASP A 21 0.83 -7.19 3.81
N VAL A 22 0.04 -6.29 3.22
CA VAL A 22 -1.30 -6.63 2.71
C VAL A 22 -1.19 -7.57 1.53
N ALA A 23 -0.27 -7.32 0.60
CA ALA A 23 -0.06 -8.16 -0.57
C ALA A 23 0.30 -9.60 -0.18
N ILE A 24 1.23 -9.81 0.75
CA ILE A 24 1.60 -11.16 1.23
C ILE A 24 0.41 -11.89 1.85
N ARG A 25 -0.40 -11.18 2.67
CA ARG A 25 -1.44 -11.82 3.49
C ARG A 25 -2.77 -12.02 2.76
N HIS A 26 -3.06 -11.19 1.76
CA HIS A 26 -4.35 -11.15 1.06
C HIS A 26 -4.21 -11.42 -0.45
N ARG A 27 -3.08 -11.99 -0.88
CA ARG A 27 -2.83 -12.34 -2.29
C ARG A 27 -3.92 -13.27 -2.81
N GLY A 28 -4.64 -12.84 -3.86
CA GLY A 28 -5.69 -13.64 -4.47
C GLY A 28 -7.03 -13.61 -3.72
N GLU A 29 -7.13 -12.84 -2.62
CA GLU A 29 -8.39 -12.63 -1.93
C GLU A 29 -9.32 -11.70 -2.73
N PRO A 30 -10.64 -11.74 -2.49
CA PRO A 30 -11.59 -10.84 -3.15
C PRO A 30 -11.28 -9.36 -2.90
N PHE A 31 -11.39 -8.55 -3.96
CA PHE A 31 -11.15 -7.10 -3.94
C PHE A 31 -11.74 -6.36 -2.72
N PRO A 32 -13.00 -6.58 -2.28
CA PRO A 32 -13.54 -5.88 -1.11
C PRO A 32 -12.78 -6.18 0.19
N GLN A 33 -12.27 -7.41 0.34
CA GLN A 33 -11.48 -7.80 1.51
C GLN A 33 -10.11 -7.13 1.50
N VAL A 34 -9.47 -7.08 0.32
CA VAL A 34 -8.20 -6.38 0.13
C VAL A 34 -8.35 -4.88 0.39
N MET A 35 -9.42 -4.25 -0.10
CA MET A 35 -9.72 -2.84 0.17
C MET A 35 -9.88 -2.54 1.66
N ALA A 36 -10.60 -3.40 2.40
CA ALA A 36 -10.74 -3.25 3.84
C ALA A 36 -9.39 -3.40 4.57
N ALA A 37 -8.56 -4.34 4.13
CA ALA A 37 -7.22 -4.55 4.69
C ALA A 37 -6.28 -3.36 4.44
N LEU A 38 -6.31 -2.76 3.25
CA LEU A 38 -5.57 -1.54 2.94
C LEU A 38 -6.05 -0.36 3.78
N ALA A 39 -7.37 -0.13 3.87
CA ALA A 39 -7.93 0.96 4.66
C ALA A 39 -7.54 0.89 6.15
N ALA A 40 -7.37 -0.31 6.69
CA ALA A 40 -6.95 -0.52 8.08
C ALA A 40 -5.43 -0.39 8.32
N ARG A 41 -4.61 -0.56 7.28
CA ARG A 41 -3.14 -0.65 7.39
C ARG A 41 -2.37 0.51 6.79
N LEU A 42 -2.97 1.25 5.86
CA LEU A 42 -2.29 2.37 5.20
C LEU A 42 -1.98 3.48 6.21
N PRO A 43 -0.73 4.00 6.20
CA PRO A 43 -0.37 5.12 7.06
C PRO A 43 -1.10 6.40 6.62
N GLY A 44 -1.29 7.34 7.55
CA GLY A 44 -1.94 8.64 7.25
C GLY A 44 -1.13 9.55 6.31
N ALA A 45 0.15 9.22 6.11
CA ALA A 45 1.06 9.79 5.11
C ALA A 45 2.08 8.72 4.71
N PRO A 46 2.54 8.69 3.45
CA PRO A 46 2.12 9.51 2.32
C PRO A 46 0.70 9.12 1.87
N ARG A 47 -0.11 10.13 1.52
CA ARG A 47 -1.52 9.91 1.18
C ARG A 47 -1.63 9.39 -0.25
N LEU A 48 -1.99 8.12 -0.39
CA LEU A 48 -2.50 7.60 -1.64
C LEU A 48 -3.87 8.22 -1.94
N THR A 49 -4.11 8.54 -3.20
CA THR A 49 -5.43 8.87 -3.71
C THR A 49 -6.35 7.63 -3.66
N GLY A 50 -7.66 7.83 -3.63
CA GLY A 50 -8.62 6.72 -3.63
C GLY A 50 -8.46 5.80 -4.86
N ASP A 51 -8.06 6.36 -6.01
CA ASP A 51 -7.80 5.59 -7.23
C ASP A 51 -6.51 4.74 -7.13
N GLU A 52 -5.46 5.25 -6.49
CA GLU A 52 -4.24 4.47 -6.25
C GLU A 52 -4.50 3.30 -5.29
N VAL A 53 -5.26 3.53 -4.21
CA VAL A 53 -5.65 2.47 -3.27
C VAL A 53 -6.48 1.40 -3.99
N ARG A 54 -7.43 1.81 -4.82
CA ARG A 54 -8.24 0.89 -5.65
C ARG A 54 -7.36 0.06 -6.58
N ARG A 55 -6.42 0.68 -7.29
CA ARG A 55 -5.51 -0.04 -8.20
C ARG A 55 -4.64 -1.06 -7.45
N ILE A 56 -4.10 -0.69 -6.29
CA ILE A 56 -3.32 -1.60 -5.44
C ILE A 56 -4.18 -2.79 -5.01
N ALA A 57 -5.41 -2.55 -4.59
CA ALA A 57 -6.31 -3.63 -4.17
C ALA A 57 -6.64 -4.60 -5.31
N GLU A 58 -6.84 -4.08 -6.52
CA GLU A 58 -7.07 -4.88 -7.71
C GLU A 58 -5.88 -5.79 -8.04
N GLU A 59 -4.67 -5.24 -8.06
CA GLU A 59 -3.45 -6.04 -8.31
C GLU A 59 -3.25 -7.13 -7.25
N ILE A 60 -3.43 -6.82 -5.97
CA ILE A 60 -3.34 -7.81 -4.88
C ILE A 60 -4.42 -8.89 -5.02
N SER A 61 -5.64 -8.49 -5.37
CA SER A 61 -6.75 -9.42 -5.62
C SER A 61 -6.48 -10.34 -6.82
N LEU A 62 -5.77 -9.85 -7.85
CA LEU A 62 -5.24 -10.65 -8.96
C LEU A 62 -4.05 -11.53 -8.57
N GLY A 63 -3.62 -11.48 -7.30
CA GLY A 63 -2.48 -12.23 -6.80
C GLY A 63 -1.13 -11.64 -7.22
N ARG A 64 -1.05 -10.34 -7.46
CA ARG A 64 0.21 -9.64 -7.75
C ARG A 64 0.66 -8.85 -6.53
N ASP A 65 1.94 -8.54 -6.49
CA ASP A 65 2.48 -7.66 -5.46
C ASP A 65 2.77 -6.27 -6.07
N PRO A 66 1.91 -5.26 -5.83
CA PRO A 66 2.11 -3.90 -6.34
C PRO A 66 3.05 -3.07 -5.46
N SER A 67 3.61 -3.63 -4.38
CA SER A 67 4.60 -2.90 -3.56
C SER A 67 5.94 -2.72 -4.28
N GLY A 68 6.23 -3.53 -5.30
CA GLY A 68 7.49 -3.55 -6.04
C GLY A 68 7.92 -2.17 -6.57
N LEU A 69 9.18 -1.73 -6.47
CA LEU A 69 10.45 -2.49 -6.51
C LEU A 69 10.48 -3.57 -7.60
#